data_AF-A0A453FUC1-F1
#
_entry.id   AF-A0A453FUC1-F1
#
_cell.length_a   1.000
_cell.length_b   1.000
_cell.length_c   1.000
_cell.angle_alpha   90.00
_cell.angle_beta   90.00
_cell.angle_gamma   90.00
#
_symmetry.space_group_name_H-M   'P 1'
#
loop_
_entity.id
_entity.type
_entity.pdbx_description
1 polymer ?
#
loop_
_entity_poly.entity_id
_entity_poly.type
_entity_poly.pdbx_seq_one_letter_code
_entity_poly.pdbx_strand_id
1 'polypeptide(L)'
;LRGQKLDMEPFFVGCVDVRDVAQSLVVLYENPSAQGRHLCMESAVRLVDFHDELANLYPEFPVHRIQEDKQGWVVRSKAPSKKLIDLGVRFTPFDKTVRDTVDCLRNKGEI
;
A
#
# COMPACT_ATOMS: atom_id res chain seq x y z
N LEU A 1 2.06 3.49 33.16
CA LEU A 1 1.12 2.88 32.19
C LEU A 1 1.94 2.05 31.21
N ARG A 2 2.14 0.75 31.48
CA ARG A 2 2.85 -0.11 30.52
C ARG A 2 1.89 -0.37 29.36
N GLY A 3 2.24 0.12 28.17
CA GLY A 3 1.46 -0.15 26.95
C GLY A 3 1.25 -1.65 26.81
N GLN A 4 0.01 -2.06 26.55
CA GLN A 4 -0.28 -3.46 26.29
C GLN A 4 0.52 -3.91 25.07
N LYS A 5 1.18 -5.05 25.20
CA LYS A 5 1.84 -5.72 24.08
C LYS A 5 0.72 -6.27 23.20
N LEU A 6 0.47 -5.63 22.04
CA LEU A 6 -0.36 -6.26 21.02
C LEU A 6 0.50 -7.34 20.36
N ASP A 7 0.21 -8.60 20.66
CA ASP A 7 0.63 -9.71 19.81
C ASP A 7 -0.21 -9.62 18.53
N MET A 8 0.28 -8.86 17.55
CA MET A 8 -0.35 -8.79 16.23
C MET A 8 -0.08 -10.11 15.52
N GLU A 9 -1.14 -10.81 15.14
CA GLU A 9 -1.09 -11.92 14.17
C GLU A 9 -0.23 -11.51 12.96
N PRO A 10 0.54 -12.42 12.34
CA PRO A 10 1.39 -12.10 11.20
C PRO A 10 0.55 -11.51 10.06
N PHE A 11 0.61 -10.19 9.89
CA PHE A 11 0.00 -9.45 8.79
C PHE A 11 1.09 -8.83 7.92
N PHE A 12 0.78 -8.51 6.67
CA PHE A 12 1.62 -7.69 5.79
C PHE A 12 0.83 -6.44 5.41
N VAL A 13 1.52 -5.40 4.91
CA VAL A 13 0.85 -4.20 4.41
C VAL A 13 0.74 -4.30 2.90
N GLY A 14 -0.50 -4.34 2.40
CA GLY A 14 -0.80 -4.22 0.97
C GLY A 14 -1.11 -2.77 0.62
N CYS A 15 -0.45 -2.22 -0.40
CA CYS A 15 -0.65 -0.84 -0.82
C CYS A 15 -1.24 -0.78 -2.23
N VAL A 16 -2.20 0.12 -2.43
CA VAL A 16 -2.80 0.44 -3.74
C VAL A 16 -3.38 1.84 -3.71
N ASP A 17 -3.22 2.59 -4.80
CA ASP A 17 -3.89 3.88 -4.97
C ASP A 17 -5.36 3.68 -5.31
N VAL A 18 -6.25 4.48 -4.71
CA VAL A 18 -7.70 4.39 -4.97
C VAL A 18 -8.07 4.61 -6.44
N ARG A 19 -7.28 5.41 -7.17
CA ARG A 19 -7.47 5.66 -8.61
C ARG A 19 -7.13 4.41 -9.42
N ASP A 20 -6.13 3.65 -9.02
CA ASP A 20 -5.77 2.39 -9.67
C ASP A 20 -6.85 1.34 -9.47
N VAL A 21 -7.50 1.31 -8.30
CA VAL A 21 -8.66 0.45 -8.04
C VAL A 21 -9.80 0.81 -8.99
N ALA A 22 -10.14 2.10 -9.09
CA ALA A 22 -11.19 2.57 -10.00
C ALA A 22 -10.87 2.24 -11.47
N GLN A 23 -9.65 2.49 -11.92
CA GLN A 23 -9.20 2.15 -13.28
C GLN A 23 -9.24 0.63 -13.51
N SER A 24 -8.83 -0.17 -12.53
CA SER A 24 -8.88 -1.63 -12.63
C SER A 24 -10.30 -2.14 -12.81
N LEU A 25 -11.27 -1.55 -12.11
CA LEU A 25 -12.69 -1.90 -12.26
C LEU A 25 -13.20 -1.59 -13.67
N VAL A 26 -12.82 -0.44 -14.25
CA VAL A 26 -13.17 -0.09 -15.64
C VAL A 26 -12.55 -1.09 -16.62
N VAL A 27 -11.24 -1.36 -16.50
CA VAL A 27 -10.53 -2.31 -17.37
C VAL A 27 -11.17 -3.70 -17.32
N LEU A 28 -11.56 -4.17 -16.13
CA LEU A 28 -12.22 -5.47 -15.98
C LEU A 28 -13.61 -5.50 -16.58
N TYR A 29 -14.37 -4.41 -16.46
CA TYR A 29 -15.70 -4.30 -17.03
C TYR A 29 -15.69 -4.25 -18.56
N GLU A 30 -14.75 -3.50 -19.14
CA GLU A 30 -14.66 -3.28 -20.58
C GLU A 30 -14.00 -4.45 -21.34
N ASN A 31 -13.27 -5.33 -20.65
CA ASN A 31 -12.58 -6.45 -21.28
C ASN A 31 -13.41 -7.75 -21.19
N PRO A 32 -14.02 -8.23 -22.29
CA PRO A 32 -14.88 -9.43 -22.26
C PRO A 32 -14.12 -10.72 -21.90
N SER A 33 -12.79 -10.73 -22.02
CA SER A 33 -11.94 -11.86 -21.66
C SER A 33 -11.52 -11.84 -20.18
N ALA A 34 -11.84 -10.78 -19.43
CA ALA A 34 -11.57 -10.74 -17.98
C ALA A 34 -12.44 -11.77 -17.25
N GLN A 35 -11.79 -12.67 -16.50
CA GLN A 35 -12.48 -13.78 -15.81
C GLN A 35 -11.89 -14.03 -14.42
N GLY A 36 -12.77 -14.42 -13.50
CA GLY A 36 -12.42 -14.77 -12.11
C GLY A 36 -11.90 -13.59 -11.28
N ARG A 37 -11.20 -13.91 -10.18
CA ARG A 37 -10.70 -12.92 -9.22
C ARG A 37 -9.43 -12.24 -9.72
N HIS A 38 -9.26 -10.98 -9.35
CA HIS A 38 -8.08 -10.16 -9.68
C HIS A 38 -7.57 -9.52 -8.39
N LEU A 39 -6.32 -9.84 -8.02
CA LEU A 39 -5.64 -9.12 -6.94
C LEU A 39 -5.34 -7.71 -7.45
N CYS A 40 -5.69 -6.69 -6.64
CA CYS A 40 -5.48 -5.28 -6.96
C CYS A 40 -4.66 -4.64 -5.84
N MET A 41 -3.35 -4.58 -6.08
CA MET A 41 -2.31 -4.23 -5.14
C MET A 41 -1.03 -3.88 -5.91
N GLU A 42 -0.43 -2.73 -5.60
CA GLU A 42 0.84 -2.31 -6.19
C GLU A 42 2.00 -3.07 -5.56
N SER A 43 2.02 -3.17 -4.23
CA SER A 43 3.07 -3.85 -3.48
C SER A 43 2.54 -4.49 -2.20
N ALA A 44 3.24 -5.54 -1.77
CA ALA A 44 3.15 -6.10 -0.42
C ALA A 44 4.47 -5.81 0.29
N VAL A 45 4.41 -5.04 1.37
CA VAL A 45 5.58 -4.56 2.11
C VAL A 45 5.53 -5.00 3.57
N ARG A 46 6.71 -5.05 4.20
CA ARG A 46 6.82 -5.22 5.64
C ARG A 46 6.37 -3.92 6.31
N LEU A 47 5.79 -4.03 7.49
CA LEU A 47 5.36 -2.89 8.29
C LEU A 47 6.56 -1.99 8.64
N VAL A 48 7.74 -2.58 8.90
CA VAL A 48 8.98 -1.80 9.11
C VAL A 48 9.32 -0.94 7.90
N ASP A 49 9.23 -1.49 6.69
CA ASP A 49 9.53 -0.76 5.46
C ASP A 49 8.52 0.37 5.23
N PHE A 50 7.24 0.08 5.47
CA PHE A 50 6.16 1.05 5.38
C PHE A 50 6.37 2.24 6.34
N HIS A 51 6.66 1.96 7.61
CA HIS A 51 6.93 3.00 8.60
C HIS A 51 8.20 3.81 8.29
N ASP A 52 9.27 3.14 7.85
CA ASP A 52 10.52 3.80 7.48
C ASP A 52 10.31 4.73 6.27
N GLU A 53 9.55 4.30 5.26
CA GLU A 53 9.25 5.11 4.09
C GLU A 53 8.39 6.32 4.44
N LEU A 54 7.34 6.16 5.27
CA LEU A 54 6.56 7.29 5.78
C LEU A 54 7.42 8.30 6.56
N ALA A 55 8.27 7.81 7.47
CA ALA A 55 9.17 8.67 8.26
C ALA A 55 10.22 9.38 7.40
N ASN A 56 10.65 8.77 6.28
CA ASN A 56 11.56 9.40 5.32
C ASN A 56 10.86 10.46 4.46
N LEU A 57 9.61 10.20 4.04
CA LEU A 57 8.82 11.12 3.21
C LEU A 57 8.38 12.36 4.00
N TYR A 58 8.09 12.20 5.29
CA TYR A 58 7.53 13.25 6.16
C TYR A 58 8.19 13.27 7.55
N PRO A 59 9.46 13.72 7.65
CA PRO A 59 10.18 13.77 8.92
C PRO A 59 9.56 14.73 9.95
N GLU A 60 8.67 15.63 9.53
CA GLU A 60 7.93 16.54 10.41
C GLU A 60 6.82 15.84 11.22
N PHE A 61 6.36 14.64 10.79
CA PHE A 61 5.33 13.90 11.50
C PHE A 61 5.94 12.92 12.52
N PRO A 62 5.27 12.66 13.65
CA PRO A 62 5.74 11.74 14.68
C PRO A 62 5.53 10.26 14.29
N VAL A 63 6.07 9.85 13.15
CA VAL A 63 6.03 8.46 12.66
C VAL A 63 7.02 7.62 13.46
N HIS A 64 6.50 6.64 14.21
CA HIS A 64 7.34 5.74 15.00
C HIS A 64 8.05 4.75 14.08
N ARG A 65 9.38 4.59 14.22
CA ARG A 65 10.10 3.51 13.54
C ARG A 65 10.02 2.22 14.35
N ILE A 66 9.85 1.10 13.66
CA ILE A 66 9.76 -0.21 14.29
C ILE A 66 11.18 -0.72 14.59
N GLN A 67 11.47 -1.01 15.85
CA GLN A 67 12.80 -1.43 16.29
C GLN A 67 13.09 -2.91 16.03
N GLU A 68 12.07 -3.76 16.08
CA GLU A 68 12.21 -5.21 15.90
C GLU A 68 11.30 -5.67 14.76
N ASP A 69 11.90 -6.02 13.63
CA ASP A 69 11.19 -6.59 12.49
C ASP A 69 10.92 -8.09 12.72
N LYS A 70 9.63 -8.44 12.87
CA LYS A 70 9.16 -9.83 13.01
C LYS A 70 8.56 -10.40 11.73
N GLN A 71 8.69 -9.69 10.61
CA GLN A 71 8.06 -10.00 9.32
C GLN A 71 9.06 -10.56 8.31
N GLY A 72 10.08 -11.31 8.77
CA GLY A 72 11.05 -11.98 7.89
C GLY A 72 10.43 -12.96 6.88
N TRP A 73 9.19 -13.40 7.12
CA TRP A 73 8.40 -14.26 6.22
C TRP A 73 7.71 -13.49 5.08
N VAL A 74 7.61 -12.17 5.14
CA VAL A 74 6.98 -11.36 4.09
C VAL A 74 7.98 -11.16 2.95
N VAL A 75 7.80 -11.94 1.90
CA VAL A 75 8.56 -11.77 0.65
C VAL A 75 7.97 -10.60 -0.12
N ARG A 76 8.78 -9.57 -0.39
CA ARG A 76 8.40 -8.46 -1.26
C ARG A 76 8.07 -9.00 -2.64
N SER A 77 6.82 -8.88 -3.06
CA SER A 77 6.40 -9.26 -4.41
C SER A 77 6.54 -8.05 -5.33
N LYS A 78 7.43 -8.13 -6.32
CA LYS A 78 7.49 -7.16 -7.42
C LYS A 78 6.30 -7.46 -8.32
N ALA A 79 5.24 -6.64 -8.25
CA ALA A 79 4.00 -6.78 -9.03
C ALA A 79 3.08 -7.98 -8.63
N PRO A 80 2.47 -7.96 -7.43
CA PRO A 80 1.53 -9.00 -7.00
C PRO A 80 0.27 -9.07 -7.88
N SER A 81 -0.10 -7.98 -8.55
CA SER A 81 -1.32 -7.87 -9.38
C SER A 81 -1.12 -8.27 -10.84
N LYS A 82 -0.41 -9.37 -11.08
CA LYS A 82 -0.01 -9.80 -12.43
C LYS A 82 -1.16 -9.80 -13.45
N LYS A 83 -2.34 -10.33 -13.09
CA LYS A 83 -3.49 -10.36 -14.02
C LYS A 83 -3.94 -8.98 -14.48
N LEU A 84 -3.96 -7.98 -13.57
CA LEU A 84 -4.35 -6.62 -13.94
C LEU A 84 -3.26 -5.93 -14.76
N ILE A 85 -1.99 -6.20 -14.45
CA ILE A 85 -0.85 -5.68 -15.20
C ILE A 85 -0.83 -6.25 -16.62
N ASP A 86 -1.09 -7.55 -16.77
CA ASP A 86 -1.21 -8.22 -18.08
C ASP A 86 -2.42 -7.66 -18.88
N LEU A 87 -3.43 -7.09 -18.21
CA LEU A 87 -4.56 -6.35 -18.81
C LEU A 87 -4.26 -4.87 -19.09
N GLY A 88 -3.05 -4.39 -18.81
CA GLY A 88 -2.60 -3.02 -19.10
C GLY A 88 -2.79 -2.02 -17.96
N VAL A 89 -3.24 -2.45 -16.78
CA VAL A 89 -3.30 -1.58 -15.59
C VAL A 89 -1.88 -1.21 -15.16
N ARG A 90 -1.66 0.08 -14.90
CA ARG A 90 -0.41 0.62 -14.37
C ARG A 90 -0.66 1.12 -12.96
N PHE A 91 0.04 0.55 -11.99
CA PHE A 91 -0.10 0.94 -10.60
C PHE A 91 0.75 2.18 -10.28
N THR A 92 0.17 3.05 -9.47
CA THR A 92 0.78 4.25 -8.92
C THR A 92 1.74 3.86 -7.80
N PRO A 93 3.02 4.28 -7.86
CA PRO A 93 3.99 3.99 -6.82
C PRO A 93 3.54 4.45 -5.42
N PHE A 94 3.98 3.72 -4.39
CA PHE A 94 3.59 3.98 -3.01
C PHE A 94 3.92 5.41 -2.55
N ASP A 95 5.13 5.92 -2.83
CA ASP A 95 5.56 7.27 -2.46
C ASP A 95 4.62 8.36 -3.01
N LYS A 96 4.20 8.22 -4.27
CA LYS A 96 3.24 9.13 -4.89
C LYS A 96 1.86 9.02 -4.24
N THR A 97 1.41 7.80 -3.92
CA THR A 97 0.13 7.56 -3.24
C THR A 97 0.11 8.24 -1.87
N VAL A 98 1.18 8.10 -1.08
CA VAL A 98 1.31 8.77 0.22
C VAL A 98 1.34 10.28 0.04
N ARG A 99 2.11 10.80 -0.93
CA ARG A 99 2.20 12.24 -1.16
C ARG A 99 0.86 12.88 -1.47
N ASP A 100 0.14 12.31 -2.43
CA ASP A 100 -1.19 12.79 -2.80
C ASP A 100 -2.18 12.67 -1.62
N THR A 101 -2.02 11.67 -0.75
CA THR A 101 -2.84 11.50 0.46
C THR A 101 -2.57 12.60 1.49
N VAL A 102 -1.29 12.87 1.80
CA VAL A 102 -0.90 13.93 2.75
C VAL A 102 -1.31 15.31 2.25
N ASP A 103 -1.12 15.59 0.96
CA ASP A 103 -1.54 16.85 0.36
C ASP A 103 -3.07 17.02 0.42
N CYS A 104 -3.84 15.95 0.19
CA CYS A 104 -5.29 15.96 0.35
C CYS A 104 -5.71 16.26 1.79
N LEU A 105 -5.07 15.66 2.79
CA LEU A 105 -5.36 15.88 4.21
C LEU A 105 -5.02 17.33 4.63
N ARG A 106 -3.87 17.86 4.22
CA ARG A 106 -3.48 19.26 4.47
C ARG A 106 -4.47 20.25 3.87
N ASN A 107 -4.86 20.02 2.62
CA ASN A 107 -5.83 20.89 1.92
C ASN A 107 -7.22 20.87 2.57
N LYS A 108 -7.55 19.82 3.33
CA LYS A 108 -8.78 19.71 4.10
C LYS A 108 -8.65 20.22 5.55
N GLY A 109 -7.44 20.55 6.00
CA GLY A 109 -7.17 20.96 7.38
C GLY A 109 -7.24 19.83 8.40
N GLU A 110 -7.04 18.58 7.96
CA GLU A 110 -7.08 17.38 8.82
C GLU A 110 -5.73 17.07 9.45
N ILE A 111 -4.64 17.63 8.89
CA ILE A 111 -3.26 17.57 9.39
C ILE A 111 -2.52 18.88 9.10
#